data_AF-A0A969AMD0-F1
#
_entry.id   AF-A0A969AMD0-F1
#
_cell.length_a   1.000
_cell.length_b   1.000
_cell.length_c   1.000
_cell.angle_alpha   90.00
_cell.angle_beta   90.00
_cell.angle_gamma   90.00
#
_symmetry.space_group_name_H-M   'P 1'
#
loop_
_entity.id
_entity.type
_entity.pdbx_description
1 polymer ?
#
loop_
_entity_poly.entity_id
_entity_poly.type
_entity_poly.pdbx_seq_one_letter_code
_entity_poly.pdbx_strand_id
1 'polypeptide(L)'
;MTNFNPDGNFKEIEQWEDLAELKASNTGIVPRVIGGTVAGVFGLTFGIELVGGVAAAWLFKTAWDSFRKSGSKLTLVRNNGCNAFVLDEQNFRAYTKQFGDEAVLQELQFVKDSNIELTGFAASWFRSKTKSLPASQTVEVIPTVIPETSISMEKESIVSDSFTATANPNEYAWIDQILKLPFRTITGKQGSGKSTLERFLISELKKAGFHVIIINPEVNPDKFKGVEVLQTVTQINDFLDEFVNLI
;
A
#
# COMPACT_ATOMS: atom_id res chain seq x y z
N MET A 1 -8.58 -25.86 31.61
CA MET A 1 -8.50 -24.41 31.88
C MET A 1 -8.52 -23.71 30.53
N THR A 2 -9.55 -22.92 30.25
CA THR A 2 -9.63 -22.14 29.01
C THR A 2 -8.80 -20.88 29.19
N ASN A 3 -7.88 -20.59 28.27
CA ASN A 3 -7.14 -19.32 28.20
C ASN A 3 -8.10 -18.21 27.75
N PHE A 4 -9.06 -17.86 28.60
CA PHE A 4 -9.95 -16.72 28.37
C PHE A 4 -9.17 -15.44 28.65
N ASN A 5 -8.68 -14.80 27.58
CA ASN A 5 -8.07 -13.48 27.65
C ASN A 5 -8.97 -12.48 26.91
N PRO A 6 -9.82 -11.71 27.63
CA PRO A 6 -10.75 -10.77 27.01
C PRO A 6 -10.04 -9.62 26.27
N ASP A 7 -8.76 -9.38 26.57
CA ASP A 7 -7.96 -8.28 26.03
C ASP A 7 -6.86 -8.76 25.07
N GLY A 8 -6.79 -10.07 24.81
CA GLY A 8 -5.77 -10.67 23.95
C GLY A 8 -5.82 -10.25 22.48
N ASN A 9 -6.82 -9.45 22.09
CA ASN A 9 -6.99 -8.93 20.73
C ASN A 9 -6.72 -7.42 20.62
N PHE A 10 -6.25 -6.76 21.68
CA PHE A 10 -5.80 -5.37 21.57
C PHE A 10 -4.49 -5.32 20.79
N LYS A 11 -4.43 -4.36 19.87
CA LYS A 11 -3.29 -4.16 18.99
C LYS A 11 -2.79 -2.74 19.14
N GLU A 12 -1.52 -2.54 18.87
CA GLU A 12 -0.97 -1.19 18.74
C GLU A 12 -1.63 -0.47 17.56
N ILE A 13 -1.64 0.87 17.59
CA ILE A 13 -2.28 1.69 16.55
C ILE A 13 -1.70 1.37 15.17
N GLU A 14 -0.37 1.20 15.08
CA GLU A 14 0.35 0.84 13.85
C GLU A 14 -0.16 -0.47 13.24
N GLN A 15 -0.46 -1.47 14.09
CA GLN A 15 -1.00 -2.75 13.64
C GLN A 15 -2.45 -2.64 13.16
N TRP A 16 -3.23 -1.69 13.70
CA TRP A 16 -4.56 -1.39 13.20
C TRP A 16 -4.51 -0.68 11.86
N GLU A 17 -3.58 0.26 11.69
CA GLU A 17 -3.34 0.97 10.43
C GLU A 17 -2.87 0.00 9.33
N ASP A 18 -1.91 -0.88 9.62
CA ASP A 18 -1.44 -1.89 8.67
C ASP A 18 -2.56 -2.83 8.22
N LEU A 19 -3.41 -3.25 9.16
CA LEU A 19 -4.53 -4.13 8.87
C LEU A 19 -5.61 -3.40 8.06
N ALA A 20 -5.92 -2.15 8.42
CA ALA A 20 -6.84 -1.30 7.69
C ALA A 20 -6.33 -1.01 6.27
N GLU A 21 -5.04 -0.72 6.10
CA GLU A 21 -4.41 -0.47 4.81
C GLU A 21 -4.40 -1.73 3.94
N LEU A 22 -4.08 -2.89 4.53
CA LEU A 22 -4.17 -4.18 3.86
C LEU A 22 -5.58 -4.43 3.35
N LYS A 23 -6.61 -4.21 4.19
CA LYS A 23 -8.01 -4.41 3.81
C LYS A 23 -8.48 -3.40 2.76
N ALA A 24 -8.14 -2.11 2.91
CA ALA A 24 -8.45 -1.06 1.95
C ALA A 24 -7.83 -1.35 0.57
N SER A 25 -6.59 -1.85 0.55
CA SER A 25 -5.88 -2.23 -0.68
C SER A 25 -6.41 -3.52 -1.32
N ASN A 26 -6.88 -4.49 -0.51
CA ASN A 26 -7.37 -5.79 -0.99
C ASN A 26 -8.84 -5.79 -1.44
N THR A 27 -9.59 -4.70 -1.26
CA THR A 27 -11.02 -4.62 -1.61
C THR A 27 -11.38 -4.71 -3.12
N GLY A 28 -10.49 -5.20 -3.99
CA GLY A 28 -10.89 -5.66 -5.33
C GLY A 28 -9.94 -5.37 -6.49
N ILE A 29 -8.73 -4.86 -6.24
CA ILE A 29 -7.78 -4.51 -7.31
C ILE A 29 -7.08 -5.76 -7.88
N VAL A 30 -6.57 -6.64 -7.02
CA VAL A 30 -5.69 -7.75 -7.44
C VAL A 30 -6.35 -8.75 -8.40
N PRO A 31 -7.56 -9.29 -8.15
CA PRO A 31 -8.15 -10.27 -9.07
C PRO A 31 -8.62 -9.66 -10.41
N ARG A 32 -8.96 -8.36 -10.44
CA ARG A 32 -9.50 -7.69 -11.64
C ARG A 32 -8.41 -7.23 -12.61
N VAL A 33 -7.27 -6.76 -12.08
CA VAL A 33 -6.12 -6.37 -12.91
C VAL A 33 -5.52 -7.59 -13.60
N ILE A 34 -5.33 -8.69 -12.86
CA ILE A 34 -4.81 -9.95 -13.43
C ILE A 34 -5.78 -10.52 -14.48
N GLY A 35 -7.09 -10.49 -14.20
CA GLY A 35 -8.11 -10.90 -15.17
C GLY A 35 -8.12 -10.07 -16.45
N GLY A 36 -7.90 -8.75 -16.35
CA GLY A 36 -7.84 -7.84 -17.50
C GLY A 36 -6.63 -8.07 -18.41
N THR A 37 -5.45 -8.31 -17.83
CA THR A 37 -4.23 -8.57 -18.61
C THR A 37 -4.33 -9.92 -19.34
N VAL A 38 -4.85 -10.95 -18.70
CA VAL A 38 -5.03 -12.27 -19.32
C VAL A 38 -6.06 -12.20 -20.45
N ALA A 39 -7.20 -11.54 -20.24
CA ALA A 39 -8.21 -11.38 -21.29
C ALA A 39 -7.70 -10.57 -22.50
N GLY A 40 -6.87 -9.54 -22.27
CA GLY A 40 -6.26 -8.75 -23.35
C GLY A 40 -5.32 -9.56 -24.25
N VAL A 41 -4.51 -10.45 -23.66
CA VAL A 41 -3.60 -11.33 -24.42
C VAL A 41 -4.38 -12.36 -25.22
N PHE A 42 -5.42 -12.96 -24.64
CA PHE A 42 -6.25 -13.95 -25.34
C PHE A 42 -7.12 -13.33 -26.46
N GLY A 43 -7.60 -12.09 -26.29
CA GLY A 43 -8.42 -11.41 -27.31
C GLY A 43 -7.67 -11.11 -28.61
N LEU A 44 -6.37 -10.79 -28.53
CA LEU A 44 -5.53 -10.54 -29.70
C LEU A 44 -5.23 -11.81 -30.51
N THR A 45 -5.20 -12.98 -29.87
CA THR A 45 -4.90 -14.25 -30.56
C THR A 45 -6.07 -14.85 -31.36
N PHE A 46 -7.33 -14.50 -31.04
CA PHE A 46 -8.51 -15.14 -31.65
C PHE A 46 -9.28 -14.25 -32.65
N GLY A 47 -8.71 -13.14 -33.12
CA GLY A 47 -9.18 -12.45 -34.33
C GLY A 47 -10.53 -11.72 -34.26
N ILE A 48 -11.04 -11.43 -33.07
CA ILE A 48 -12.26 -10.62 -32.89
C ILE A 48 -11.86 -9.19 -32.51
N GLU A 49 -11.20 -8.48 -33.43
CA GLU A 49 -10.51 -7.21 -33.15
C GLU A 49 -11.44 -6.11 -32.61
N LEU A 50 -12.64 -5.97 -33.19
CA LEU A 50 -13.59 -4.92 -32.80
C LEU A 50 -14.29 -5.18 -31.46
N VAL A 51 -14.77 -6.41 -31.24
CA VAL A 51 -15.46 -6.77 -29.97
C VAL A 51 -14.44 -6.89 -28.83
N GLY A 52 -13.24 -7.40 -29.12
CA GLY A 52 -12.13 -7.48 -28.17
C GLY A 52 -11.68 -6.10 -27.69
N GLY A 53 -11.58 -5.11 -28.59
CA GLY A 53 -11.23 -3.74 -28.22
C GLY A 53 -12.23 -3.09 -27.25
N VAL A 54 -13.54 -3.26 -27.49
CA VAL A 54 -14.59 -2.73 -26.59
C VAL A 54 -14.57 -3.42 -25.23
N ALA A 55 -14.41 -4.75 -25.20
CA ALA A 55 -14.32 -5.50 -23.95
C ALA A 55 -13.06 -5.11 -23.15
N ALA A 56 -11.92 -4.95 -23.80
CA ALA A 56 -10.68 -4.49 -23.17
C ALA A 56 -10.80 -3.07 -22.61
N ALA A 57 -11.39 -2.13 -23.37
CA ALA A 57 -11.64 -0.77 -22.91
C ALA A 57 -12.60 -0.75 -21.70
N TRP A 58 -13.64 -1.59 -21.70
CA TRP A 58 -14.55 -1.72 -20.57
C TRP A 58 -13.88 -2.31 -19.33
N LEU A 59 -13.08 -3.37 -19.48
CA LEU A 59 -12.29 -3.96 -18.38
C LEU A 59 -11.27 -2.96 -17.82
N PHE A 60 -10.59 -2.21 -18.69
CA PHE A 60 -9.67 -1.17 -18.27
C PHE A 60 -10.38 -0.05 -17.51
N LYS A 61 -11.52 0.43 -18.02
CA LYS A 61 -12.34 1.44 -17.34
C LYS A 61 -12.81 0.96 -15.97
N THR A 62 -13.34 -0.26 -15.87
CA THR A 62 -13.80 -0.81 -14.59
C THR A 62 -12.65 -1.03 -13.59
N ALA A 63 -11.47 -1.41 -14.07
CA ALA A 63 -10.25 -1.49 -13.25
C ALA A 63 -9.80 -0.09 -12.79
N TRP A 64 -9.80 0.91 -13.67
CA TRP A 64 -9.46 2.30 -13.36
C TRP A 64 -10.40 2.94 -12.34
N ASP A 65 -11.72 2.75 -12.52
CA ASP A 65 -12.73 3.23 -11.58
C ASP A 65 -12.58 2.54 -10.21
N SER A 66 -12.26 1.25 -10.19
CA SER A 66 -11.97 0.51 -8.95
C SER A 66 -10.68 1.01 -8.28
N PHE A 67 -9.66 1.35 -9.06
CA PHE A 67 -8.40 1.90 -8.57
C PHE A 67 -8.61 3.27 -7.92
N ARG A 68 -9.34 4.19 -8.57
CA ARG A 68 -9.68 5.49 -7.99
C ARG A 68 -10.47 5.37 -6.69
N LYS A 69 -11.45 4.46 -6.63
CA LYS A 69 -12.24 4.19 -5.42
C LYS A 69 -11.41 3.58 -4.29
N SER A 70 -10.40 2.78 -4.61
CA SER A 70 -9.52 2.19 -3.60
C SER A 70 -8.50 3.22 -3.08
N GLY A 71 -8.03 4.11 -3.97
CA GLY A 71 -7.13 5.20 -3.59
C GLY A 71 -7.74 6.12 -2.55
N SER A 72 -9.01 6.50 -2.69
CA SER A 72 -9.67 7.36 -1.70
C SER A 72 -9.81 6.69 -0.33
N LYS A 73 -10.07 5.38 -0.27
CA LYS A 73 -10.10 4.61 0.99
C LYS A 73 -8.73 4.57 1.64
N LEU A 74 -7.69 4.31 0.85
CA LEU A 74 -6.30 4.28 1.33
C LEU A 74 -5.88 5.64 1.90
N THR A 75 -6.25 6.73 1.22
CA THR A 75 -5.96 8.09 1.68
C THR A 75 -6.61 8.39 3.02
N LEU A 76 -7.87 7.97 3.24
CA LEU A 76 -8.54 8.17 4.54
C LEU A 76 -7.87 7.37 5.67
N VAL A 77 -7.53 6.11 5.43
CA VAL A 77 -6.83 5.30 6.44
C VAL A 77 -5.48 5.94 6.76
N ARG A 78 -4.68 6.26 5.74
CA ARG A 78 -3.30 6.73 5.93
C ARG A 78 -3.19 8.15 6.46
N ASN A 79 -4.04 9.07 6.01
CA ASN A 79 -3.91 10.48 6.35
C ASN A 79 -4.81 10.90 7.52
N ASN A 80 -5.90 10.16 7.78
CA ASN A 80 -6.89 10.53 8.80
C ASN A 80 -7.02 9.48 9.92
N GLY A 81 -6.30 8.36 9.85
CA GLY A 81 -6.36 7.29 10.86
C GLY A 81 -7.72 6.59 10.90
N CYS A 82 -8.51 6.67 9.82
CA CYS A 82 -9.85 6.10 9.79
C CYS A 82 -9.80 4.58 9.55
N ASN A 83 -9.53 3.80 10.59
CA ASN A 83 -9.41 2.35 10.49
C ASN A 83 -10.76 1.62 10.50
N ALA A 84 -11.72 2.04 11.33
CA ALA A 84 -12.95 1.32 11.63
C ALA A 84 -13.78 0.99 10.37
N PHE A 85 -13.84 1.87 9.38
CA PHE A 85 -14.72 1.66 8.22
C PHE A 85 -14.29 0.52 7.29
N VAL A 86 -13.03 0.06 7.36
CA VAL A 86 -12.47 -1.00 6.50
C VAL A 86 -12.29 -2.33 7.22
N LEU A 87 -12.47 -2.37 8.54
CA LEU A 87 -12.32 -3.58 9.34
C LEU A 87 -13.46 -4.58 9.09
N ASP A 88 -13.13 -5.86 9.17
CA ASP A 88 -14.09 -6.95 9.29
C ASP A 88 -14.71 -6.98 10.70
N GLU A 89 -15.83 -7.68 10.85
CA GLU A 89 -16.64 -7.65 12.07
C GLU A 89 -15.84 -7.96 13.36
N GLN A 90 -14.98 -8.96 13.34
CA GLN A 90 -14.20 -9.35 14.53
C GLN A 90 -13.22 -8.25 14.93
N ASN A 91 -12.45 -7.73 13.96
CA ASN A 91 -11.49 -6.67 14.18
C ASN A 91 -12.16 -5.34 14.53
N PHE A 92 -13.30 -5.03 13.91
CA PHE A 92 -14.11 -3.87 14.23
C PHE A 92 -14.54 -3.90 15.69
N ARG A 93 -15.08 -5.03 16.17
CA ARG A 93 -15.52 -5.16 17.58
C ARG A 93 -14.36 -4.99 18.57
N ALA A 94 -13.19 -5.54 18.26
CA ALA A 94 -11.98 -5.36 19.07
C ALA A 94 -11.53 -3.89 19.07
N TYR A 95 -11.52 -3.24 17.91
CA TYR A 95 -11.18 -1.84 17.75
C TYR A 95 -12.15 -0.93 18.53
N THR A 96 -13.46 -1.15 18.41
CA THR A 96 -14.48 -0.42 19.19
C THR A 96 -14.33 -0.64 20.69
N LYS A 97 -13.99 -1.85 21.13
CA LYS A 97 -13.73 -2.13 22.55
C LYS A 97 -12.49 -1.37 23.05
N GLN A 98 -11.46 -1.22 22.22
CA GLN A 98 -10.20 -0.59 22.57
C GLN A 98 -10.29 0.95 22.61
N PHE A 99 -10.92 1.57 21.61
CA PHE A 99 -10.97 3.03 21.44
C PHE A 99 -12.28 3.66 21.93
N GLY A 100 -13.30 2.86 22.20
CA GLY A 100 -14.61 3.31 22.66
C GLY A 100 -15.59 3.63 21.52
N ASP A 101 -16.88 3.57 21.86
CA ASP A 101 -17.97 3.76 20.89
C ASP A 101 -18.00 5.17 20.28
N GLU A 102 -17.67 6.21 21.07
CA GLU A 102 -17.73 7.61 20.62
C GLU A 102 -16.66 7.93 19.57
N ALA A 103 -15.41 7.50 19.81
CA ALA A 103 -14.32 7.69 18.87
C ALA A 103 -14.61 7.01 17.52
N VAL A 104 -15.09 5.76 17.57
CA VAL A 104 -15.48 5.02 16.36
C VAL A 104 -16.67 5.68 15.65
N LEU A 105 -17.64 6.24 16.38
CA LEU A 105 -18.77 6.94 15.77
C LEU A 105 -18.32 8.21 15.04
N GLN A 106 -17.44 9.01 15.63
CA GLN A 106 -16.86 10.19 14.98
C GLN A 106 -16.10 9.82 13.70
N GLU A 107 -15.32 8.74 13.77
CA GLU A 107 -14.57 8.23 12.62
C GLU A 107 -15.50 7.82 11.47
N LEU A 108 -16.55 7.05 11.77
CA LEU A 108 -17.53 6.62 10.76
C LEU A 108 -18.37 7.77 10.21
N GLN A 109 -18.66 8.78 11.04
CA GLN A 109 -19.31 10.00 10.60
C GLN A 109 -18.43 10.76 9.59
N PHE A 110 -17.14 10.91 9.90
CA PHE A 110 -16.17 11.55 9.00
C PHE A 110 -16.04 10.82 7.65
N VAL A 111 -16.01 9.48 7.66
CA VAL A 111 -15.98 8.66 6.43
C VAL A 111 -17.26 8.85 5.61
N LYS A 112 -18.41 8.94 6.27
CA LYS A 112 -19.70 9.17 5.62
C LYS A 112 -19.79 10.56 5.00
N ASP A 113 -19.28 11.58 5.69
CA ASP A 113 -19.21 12.96 5.19
C ASP A 113 -18.26 13.08 3.99
N SER A 114 -17.26 12.20 3.92
CA SER A 114 -16.37 12.03 2.76
C SER A 114 -17.00 11.26 1.59
N ASN A 115 -18.29 10.89 1.68
CA ASN A 115 -19.03 10.12 0.68
C ASN A 115 -18.38 8.76 0.34
N ILE A 116 -17.77 8.11 1.33
CA ILE A 116 -17.17 6.77 1.19
C ILE A 116 -18.10 5.72 1.79
N GLU A 117 -18.29 4.63 1.04
CA GLU A 117 -19.11 3.50 1.49
C GLU A 117 -18.46 2.76 2.65
N LEU A 118 -19.19 2.67 3.77
CA LEU A 118 -18.86 1.87 4.93
C LEU A 118 -19.01 0.36 4.62
N THR A 119 -18.22 -0.49 5.27
CA THR A 119 -18.46 -1.95 5.22
C THR A 119 -19.86 -2.29 5.76
N GLY A 120 -20.45 -3.40 5.30
CA GLY A 120 -21.80 -3.78 5.69
C GLY A 120 -22.00 -3.85 7.21
N PHE A 121 -21.00 -4.37 7.93
CA PHE A 121 -21.01 -4.41 9.38
C PHE A 121 -20.92 -3.00 9.99
N ALA A 122 -19.94 -2.19 9.61
CA ALA A 122 -19.77 -0.82 10.11
C ALA A 122 -21.01 0.05 9.84
N ALA A 123 -21.64 -0.07 8.66
CA ALA A 123 -22.88 0.62 8.32
C ALA A 123 -24.04 0.19 9.23
N SER A 124 -24.17 -1.10 9.51
CA SER A 124 -25.22 -1.62 10.41
C SER A 124 -25.01 -1.16 11.85
N TRP A 125 -23.76 -1.19 12.32
CA TRP A 125 -23.38 -0.73 13.65
C TRP A 125 -23.63 0.77 13.80
N PHE A 126 -23.20 1.58 12.83
CA PHE A 126 -23.40 3.03 12.81
C PHE A 126 -24.89 3.41 12.85
N ARG A 127 -25.74 2.73 12.05
CA ARG A 127 -27.20 2.92 12.08
C ARG A 127 -27.80 2.56 13.44
N SER A 128 -27.31 1.51 14.09
CA SER A 128 -27.80 1.10 15.41
C SER A 128 -27.53 2.16 16.48
N LYS A 129 -26.32 2.74 16.49
CA LYS A 129 -25.90 3.77 17.45
C LYS A 129 -26.57 5.12 17.22
N THR A 130 -26.72 5.51 15.95
CA THR A 130 -27.42 6.76 15.59
C THR A 130 -28.92 6.70 15.84
N LYS A 131 -29.55 5.52 15.71
CA LYS A 131 -30.97 5.33 16.05
C LYS A 131 -31.23 5.39 17.56
N SER A 132 -30.24 5.07 18.39
CA SER A 132 -30.35 5.09 19.85
C SER A 132 -30.05 6.43 20.50
N LEU A 133 -29.75 7.49 19.74
CA LEU A 133 -29.63 8.85 20.25
C LEU A 133 -31.03 9.51 20.28
N PRO A 134 -31.74 9.53 21.43
CA PRO A 134 -32.88 10.42 21.58
C PRO A 134 -32.40 11.87 21.40
N ALA A 135 -33.23 12.70 20.77
CA ALA A 135 -32.94 14.09 20.48
C ALA A 135 -32.33 14.82 21.70
N SER A 136 -31.14 15.37 21.46
CA SER A 136 -30.28 16.12 22.37
C SER A 136 -30.99 16.83 23.53
N GLN A 137 -30.63 16.47 24.76
CA GLN A 137 -30.62 17.43 25.87
C GLN A 137 -29.33 18.23 25.76
N THR A 138 -29.48 19.53 25.53
CA THR A 138 -28.39 20.50 25.47
C THR A 138 -27.66 20.54 26.82
N VAL A 139 -26.46 19.97 26.89
CA VAL A 139 -25.58 20.14 28.05
C VAL A 139 -24.65 21.31 27.78
N GLU A 140 -24.76 22.34 28.62
CA GLU A 140 -23.91 23.52 28.66
C GLU A 140 -22.46 23.12 29.00
N VAL A 141 -21.54 23.40 28.09
CA VAL A 141 -20.10 23.09 28.24
C VAL A 141 -19.45 24.11 29.17
N ILE A 142 -18.96 23.65 30.33
CA ILE A 142 -18.09 24.42 31.21
C ILE A 142 -16.64 24.29 30.68
N PRO A 143 -15.89 25.41 30.50
CA PRO A 143 -14.54 25.37 29.97
C PRO A 143 -13.57 24.70 30.97
N THR A 144 -13.02 23.54 30.58
CA THR A 144 -11.95 22.85 31.30
C THR A 144 -10.61 23.38 30.81
N VAL A 145 -9.88 24.03 31.72
CA VAL A 145 -8.51 24.53 31.53
C VAL A 145 -7.56 23.32 31.49
N ILE A 146 -6.89 23.11 30.36
CA ILE A 146 -5.85 22.07 30.21
C ILE A 146 -4.49 22.72 30.49
N PRO A 147 -3.67 22.20 31.44
CA PRO A 147 -2.31 22.66 31.63
C PRO A 147 -1.35 22.04 30.60
N GLU A 148 -0.52 22.89 29.99
CA GLU A 148 0.57 22.52 29.09
C GLU A 148 1.58 21.60 29.79
N THR A 149 1.74 20.39 29.28
CA THR A 149 2.85 19.50 29.65
C THR A 149 3.83 19.47 28.49
N SER A 150 4.99 20.08 28.71
CA SER A 150 6.13 20.11 27.80
C SER A 150 6.84 18.75 27.79
N ILE A 151 6.77 18.03 26.68
CA ILE A 151 7.51 16.79 26.45
C ILE A 151 8.83 17.15 25.75
N SER A 152 9.94 16.81 26.41
CA SER A 152 11.30 16.97 25.91
C SER A 152 11.63 15.87 24.90
N MET A 153 12.14 16.25 23.73
CA MET A 153 12.64 15.34 22.70
C MET A 153 14.00 14.76 23.12
N GLU A 154 14.03 13.47 23.43
CA GLU A 154 15.25 12.70 23.56
C GLU A 154 15.66 12.14 22.19
N LYS A 155 16.92 12.32 21.84
CA LYS A 155 17.52 12.07 20.52
C LYS A 155 18.13 10.67 20.52
N GLU A 156 17.43 9.67 19.98
CA GLU A 156 18.01 8.34 19.80
C GLU A 156 18.87 8.24 18.52
N SER A 157 20.08 7.73 18.73
CA SER A 157 21.12 7.53 17.73
C SER A 157 20.91 6.24 16.93
N ILE A 158 21.01 6.35 15.61
CA ILE A 158 20.92 5.25 14.65
C ILE A 158 22.18 4.37 14.76
N VAL A 159 22.03 3.14 15.24
CA VAL A 159 23.01 2.06 15.08
C VAL A 159 22.76 1.42 13.72
N SER A 160 23.73 1.54 12.80
CA SER A 160 23.72 0.86 11.51
C SER A 160 24.38 -0.50 11.65
N ASP A 161 23.58 -1.55 11.87
CA ASP A 161 24.06 -2.93 11.79
C ASP A 161 24.16 -3.36 10.32
N SER A 162 25.39 -3.59 9.88
CA SER A 162 25.72 -4.18 8.59
C SER A 162 25.40 -5.67 8.61
N PHE A 163 24.27 -6.05 8.02
CA PHE A 163 23.88 -7.44 7.84
C PHE A 163 24.74 -8.07 6.73
N THR A 164 25.71 -8.91 7.10
CA THR A 164 26.42 -9.81 6.19
C THR A 164 25.88 -11.22 6.37
N ALA A 165 24.72 -11.49 5.75
CA ALA A 165 24.18 -12.84 5.65
C ALA A 165 25.02 -13.64 4.65
N THR A 166 25.68 -14.68 5.13
CA THR A 166 26.27 -15.74 4.30
C THR A 166 25.12 -16.57 3.72
N ALA A 167 24.66 -16.13 2.55
CA ALA A 167 23.56 -16.69 1.77
C ALA A 167 23.88 -18.10 1.27
N ASN A 168 22.97 -19.05 1.52
CA ASN A 168 23.03 -20.41 1.00
C ASN A 168 22.75 -20.38 -0.52
N PRO A 169 23.59 -20.95 -1.40
CA PRO A 169 23.52 -20.74 -2.86
C PRO A 169 22.21 -21.23 -3.51
N ASN A 170 21.42 -22.09 -2.85
CA ASN A 170 20.14 -22.58 -3.36
C ASN A 170 18.92 -21.75 -2.93
N GLU A 171 19.06 -20.81 -2.00
CA GLU A 171 17.94 -20.05 -1.43
C GLU A 171 17.36 -19.01 -2.42
N TYR A 172 18.13 -18.67 -3.46
CA TYR A 172 17.82 -17.63 -4.42
C TYR A 172 17.65 -18.15 -5.86
N ALA A 173 17.42 -19.44 -6.08
CA ALA A 173 17.26 -20.00 -7.43
C ALA A 173 16.08 -19.38 -8.23
N TRP A 174 15.07 -18.86 -7.52
CA TRP A 174 13.97 -18.10 -8.14
C TRP A 174 14.44 -16.76 -8.72
N ILE A 175 15.51 -16.18 -8.19
CA ILE A 175 16.11 -14.93 -8.66
C ILE A 175 16.75 -15.12 -10.03
N ASP A 176 17.39 -16.26 -10.29
CA ASP A 176 17.93 -16.56 -11.61
C ASP A 176 16.84 -16.62 -12.69
N GLN A 177 15.66 -17.16 -12.33
CA GLN A 177 14.48 -17.09 -13.20
C GLN A 177 14.03 -15.64 -13.39
N ILE A 178 14.23 -14.80 -12.37
CA ILE A 178 14.04 -13.35 -12.38
C ILE A 178 15.20 -12.56 -13.02
N LEU A 179 16.30 -13.17 -13.45
CA LEU A 179 17.32 -12.48 -14.25
C LEU A 179 17.25 -12.81 -15.74
N LYS A 180 16.62 -13.93 -16.13
CA LYS A 180 16.59 -14.42 -17.53
C LYS A 180 15.56 -13.78 -18.49
N LEU A 181 14.41 -13.31 -18.01
CA LEU A 181 13.40 -12.59 -18.79
C LEU A 181 13.88 -11.18 -19.15
N PRO A 182 13.58 -10.71 -20.38
CA PRO A 182 14.04 -9.43 -20.91
C PRO A 182 13.36 -8.20 -20.30
N PHE A 183 12.11 -8.32 -19.84
CA PHE A 183 11.35 -7.19 -19.27
C PHE A 183 10.65 -7.58 -17.99
N ARG A 184 10.69 -6.69 -16.99
CA ARG A 184 10.16 -6.94 -15.65
C ARG A 184 9.65 -5.68 -15.01
N THR A 185 8.59 -5.86 -14.23
CA THR A 185 8.03 -4.81 -13.39
C THR A 185 8.02 -5.29 -11.95
N ILE A 186 8.71 -4.56 -11.07
CA ILE A 186 8.66 -4.79 -9.63
C ILE A 186 7.63 -3.82 -9.06
N THR A 187 6.54 -4.35 -8.52
CA THR A 187 5.49 -3.58 -7.86
C THR A 187 5.38 -3.98 -6.39
N GLY A 188 4.93 -3.05 -5.55
CA GLY A 188 4.86 -3.28 -4.11
C GLY A 188 4.53 -2.00 -3.35
N LYS A 189 4.00 -2.16 -2.14
CA LYS A 189 3.65 -1.05 -1.25
C LYS A 189 4.89 -0.26 -0.80
N GLN A 190 4.71 0.96 -0.30
CA GLN A 190 5.80 1.68 0.38
C GLN A 190 6.31 0.81 1.54
N GLY A 191 7.62 0.79 1.78
CA GLY A 191 8.22 -0.06 2.82
C GLY A 191 8.31 -1.56 2.51
N SER A 192 7.73 -2.05 1.40
CA SER A 192 7.75 -3.49 1.06
C SER A 192 9.11 -4.05 0.62
N GLY A 193 10.19 -3.30 0.81
CA GLY A 193 11.54 -3.72 0.42
C GLY A 193 11.85 -3.64 -1.08
N LYS A 194 11.06 -2.94 -1.90
CA LYS A 194 11.30 -2.81 -3.36
C LYS A 194 12.73 -2.35 -3.67
N SER A 195 13.19 -1.28 -3.04
CA SER A 195 14.53 -0.74 -3.25
C SER A 195 15.63 -1.69 -2.75
N THR A 196 15.32 -2.53 -1.76
CA THR A 196 16.25 -3.57 -1.28
C THR A 196 16.37 -4.69 -2.32
N LEU A 197 15.25 -5.16 -2.85
CA LEU A 197 15.21 -6.18 -3.91
C LEU A 197 15.87 -5.67 -5.20
N GLU A 198 15.56 -4.44 -5.61
CA GLU A 198 16.17 -3.78 -6.77
C GLU A 198 17.70 -3.76 -6.65
N ARG A 199 18.24 -3.30 -5.52
CA ARG A 199 19.69 -3.29 -5.27
C ARG A 199 20.29 -4.69 -5.29
N PHE A 200 19.58 -5.66 -4.74
CA PHE A 200 20.01 -7.06 -4.77
C PHE A 200 20.11 -7.57 -6.21
N LEU A 201 19.08 -7.36 -7.04
CA LEU A 201 19.08 -7.76 -8.45
C LEU A 201 20.19 -7.07 -9.25
N ILE A 202 20.39 -5.77 -9.04
CA ILE A 202 21.50 -5.02 -9.65
C ILE A 202 22.84 -5.67 -9.26
N SER A 203 23.02 -6.06 -7.99
CA SER A 203 24.26 -6.69 -7.53
C SER A 203 24.51 -8.05 -8.20
N GLU A 204 23.47 -8.84 -8.44
CA GLU A 204 23.59 -10.13 -9.13
C GLU A 204 23.86 -9.96 -10.63
N LEU A 205 23.19 -9.01 -11.30
CA LEU A 205 23.47 -8.68 -12.71
C LEU A 205 24.92 -8.26 -12.91
N LYS A 206 25.46 -7.47 -11.99
CA LYS A 206 26.88 -7.08 -12.01
C LYS A 206 27.82 -8.27 -11.85
N LYS A 207 27.53 -9.18 -10.91
CA LYS A 207 28.33 -10.41 -10.72
C LYS A 207 28.33 -11.28 -11.97
N ALA A 208 27.22 -11.28 -12.71
CA ALA A 208 27.09 -11.97 -13.99
C ALA A 208 27.75 -11.22 -15.17
N GLY A 209 28.35 -10.04 -14.95
CA GLY A 209 29.09 -9.29 -15.96
C GLY A 209 28.25 -8.39 -16.86
N PHE A 210 27.00 -8.11 -16.50
CA PHE A 210 26.16 -7.19 -17.26
C PHE A 210 26.56 -5.72 -17.01
N HIS A 211 26.46 -4.90 -18.06
CA HIS A 211 26.48 -3.43 -17.93
C HIS A 211 25.11 -2.98 -17.43
N VAL A 212 25.06 -2.33 -16.28
CA VAL A 212 23.81 -1.89 -15.64
C VAL A 212 23.73 -0.38 -15.66
N ILE A 213 22.61 0.13 -16.17
CA ILE A 213 22.31 1.56 -16.30
C ILE A 213 21.08 1.87 -15.46
N ILE A 214 21.18 2.86 -14.59
CA ILE A 214 20.10 3.30 -13.70
C ILE A 214 19.65 4.69 -14.15
N ILE A 215 18.36 4.81 -14.44
CA ILE A 215 17.74 6.06 -14.89
C ILE A 215 17.01 6.72 -13.73
N ASN A 216 17.32 7.98 -13.48
CA ASN A 216 16.67 8.86 -12.51
C ASN A 216 16.46 8.21 -11.13
N PRO A 217 17.53 7.77 -10.43
CA PRO A 217 17.37 7.19 -9.12
C PRO A 217 16.86 8.23 -8.12
N GLU A 218 15.82 7.90 -7.35
CA GLU A 218 15.35 8.74 -6.22
C GLU A 218 16.37 8.85 -5.08
N VAL A 219 17.45 8.07 -5.11
CA VAL A 219 18.43 7.92 -4.02
C VAL A 219 19.82 8.40 -4.46
N ASN A 220 20.62 8.86 -3.49
CA ASN A 220 21.97 9.36 -3.72
C ASN A 220 22.80 8.38 -4.62
N PRO A 221 23.32 8.86 -5.78
CA PRO A 221 24.11 8.06 -6.72
C PRO A 221 25.33 7.37 -6.10
N ASP A 222 25.88 7.90 -5.01
CA ASP A 222 27.05 7.34 -4.32
C ASP A 222 26.82 5.91 -3.79
N LYS A 223 25.55 5.51 -3.61
CA LYS A 223 25.17 4.16 -3.18
C LYS A 223 25.33 3.12 -4.29
N PHE A 224 25.46 3.56 -5.53
CA PHE A 224 25.51 2.73 -6.73
C PHE A 224 26.93 2.74 -7.33
N LYS A 225 27.90 2.19 -6.59
CA LYS A 225 29.29 2.10 -7.09
C LYS A 225 29.38 1.10 -8.24
N GLY A 226 29.96 1.51 -9.37
CA GLY A 226 30.25 0.64 -10.52
C GLY A 226 29.02 0.29 -11.35
N VAL A 227 28.01 1.16 -11.39
CA VAL A 227 26.95 1.16 -12.40
C VAL A 227 26.87 2.56 -12.99
N GLU A 228 26.35 2.67 -14.20
CA GLU A 228 26.14 3.95 -14.85
C GLU A 228 24.83 4.56 -14.35
N VAL A 229 24.85 5.84 -13.99
CA VAL A 229 23.68 6.54 -13.45
C VAL A 229 23.40 7.76 -14.31
N LEU A 230 22.21 7.77 -14.92
CA LEU A 230 21.71 8.88 -15.73
C LEU A 230 20.70 9.66 -14.89
N GLN A 231 21.02 10.91 -14.54
CA GLN A 231 20.18 11.71 -13.65
C GLN A 231 19.44 12.82 -14.38
N THR A 232 20.06 13.41 -15.40
CA THR A 232 19.48 14.54 -16.11
C THR A 232 18.72 14.06 -17.34
N VAL A 233 17.68 14.81 -17.72
CA VAL A 233 16.89 14.55 -18.93
C VAL A 233 17.80 14.51 -20.17
N THR A 234 18.80 15.39 -20.24
CA THR A 234 19.79 15.41 -21.33
C THR A 234 20.57 14.11 -21.41
N GLN A 235 21.15 13.63 -20.30
CA GLN A 235 21.89 12.37 -20.25
C GLN A 235 21.04 11.18 -20.68
N ILE A 236 19.76 11.18 -20.28
CA ILE A 236 18.82 10.11 -20.63
C ILE A 236 18.53 10.12 -22.13
N ASN A 237 18.29 11.30 -22.70
CA ASN A 237 18.01 11.43 -24.14
C ASN A 237 19.22 11.05 -24.98
N ASP A 238 20.41 11.56 -24.62
CA ASP A 238 21.66 11.26 -25.33
C ASP A 238 21.93 9.74 -25.32
N PHE A 239 21.73 9.09 -24.17
CA PHE A 239 21.86 7.64 -24.05
C PHE A 239 20.83 6.89 -24.90
N LEU A 240 19.56 7.30 -24.88
CA LEU A 240 18.51 6.62 -25.66
C LEU A 240 18.74 6.79 -27.16
N ASP A 241 19.19 7.96 -27.61
CA ASP A 241 19.52 8.22 -29.01
C ASP A 241 20.72 7.37 -29.46
N GLU A 242 21.77 7.27 -28.65
CA GLU A 242 22.90 6.38 -28.92
C GLU A 242 22.47 4.91 -28.95
N PHE A 243 21.68 4.48 -27.97
CA PHE A 243 21.21 3.10 -27.84
C PHE A 243 20.35 2.66 -29.02
N VAL A 244 19.45 3.52 -29.50
CA VAL A 244 18.63 3.23 -30.70
C VAL A 244 19.48 3.11 -31.95
N ASN A 245 20.57 3.89 -32.06
CA ASN A 245 21.48 3.81 -33.21
C ASN A 245 22.44 2.61 -33.15
N LEU A 246 22.54 1.95 -31.99
CA LEU A 246 23.42 0.80 -31.76
C LEU A 246 22.76 -0.55 -32.12
N ILE A 247 21.42 -0.56 -32.26
CA ILE A 247 20.58 -1.71 -32.61
C ILE A 247 20.24 -1.67 -34.11
#